data_AF-A0A258JTI5-F1
#
_entry.id   AF-A0A258JTI5-F1
#
_cell.length_a   1.000
_cell.length_b   1.000
_cell.length_c   1.000
_cell.angle_alpha   90.00
_cell.angle_beta   90.00
_cell.angle_gamma   90.00
#
_symmetry.space_group_name_H-M   'P 1'
#
loop_
_entity.id
_entity.type
_entity.pdbx_description
1 polymer ?
#
loop_
_entity_poly.entity_id
_entity_poly.type
_entity_poly.pdbx_seq_one_letter_code
_entity_poly.pdbx_strand_id
1 'polypeptide(L)'
;MLLNRGDTSAGAGAGAGDIIDTTTQTFMADVIEESRRRPVLVDFWAPWCGPCKTLGPVIEKAVAASKGKVRLAKMNIDEHPAIAGRLGVQSIPAVYAFVNGQPVDGFMGAVPESQVKTFIERLLGGAVDADMAEILAAGEQALVEGDAPGAAEIFAHVLQQEPDNLKAFGGLVRAQVLGGALEQARATLDMVPAGKENDSAISAARAALELAEQAASLGEIAPLEAAVAADPSDHQARFDLALAYNARNQRDLALQHLLDIVKRDRAWNEDGARKQIVQFFEAWGPTDPHTVSGRRKLSTILFS
;
A
#
# COMPACT_ATOMS: atom_id res chain seq x y z
N MET A 1 20.44 49.34 -37.20
CA MET A 1 19.71 49.28 -35.92
C MET A 1 18.78 48.07 -36.05
N LEU A 2 19.15 46.80 -35.78
CA LEU A 2 19.67 46.18 -34.53
C LEU A 2 18.92 46.79 -33.32
N LEU A 3 18.07 46.09 -32.56
CA LEU A 3 18.28 44.84 -31.81
C LEU A 3 16.88 44.20 -31.56
N ASN A 4 16.64 42.91 -31.83
CA ASN A 4 17.00 41.69 -31.09
C ASN A 4 15.81 41.16 -30.26
N ARG A 5 15.40 39.92 -30.58
CA ARG A 5 14.40 39.11 -29.89
C ARG A 5 14.99 38.62 -28.57
N GLY A 6 14.30 38.88 -27.46
CA GLY A 6 14.59 38.30 -26.15
C GLY A 6 13.46 37.37 -25.75
N ASP A 7 13.66 36.09 -26.01
CA ASP A 7 12.91 34.98 -25.43
C ASP A 7 13.21 34.94 -23.92
N THR A 8 12.18 34.98 -23.08
CA THR A 8 12.28 34.53 -21.68
C THR A 8 10.97 33.86 -21.30
N SER A 9 10.95 32.55 -21.54
CA SER A 9 10.21 31.58 -20.74
C SER A 9 10.51 31.82 -19.25
N ALA A 10 9.51 32.30 -18.51
CA ALA A 10 9.54 32.37 -17.06
C ALA A 10 8.63 31.27 -16.51
N GLY A 11 9.24 30.38 -15.72
CA GLY A 11 8.70 29.10 -15.26
C GLY A 11 7.35 29.21 -14.55
N ALA A 12 6.54 28.19 -14.78
CA ALA A 12 5.32 27.90 -14.04
C ALA A 12 5.62 27.80 -12.54
N GLY A 13 5.35 28.89 -11.81
CA GLY A 13 5.33 28.92 -10.35
C GLY A 13 4.13 28.14 -9.83
N ALA A 14 4.31 27.53 -8.65
CA ALA A 14 3.27 26.84 -7.89
C ALA A 14 1.96 27.65 -7.84
N GLY A 15 0.83 26.98 -8.07
CA GLY A 15 -0.46 27.63 -8.31
C GLY A 15 -0.97 28.45 -7.13
N ALA A 16 -1.51 29.64 -7.43
CA ALA A 16 -2.11 30.59 -6.50
C ALA A 16 -3.35 30.08 -5.70
N GLY A 17 -3.64 28.77 -5.71
CA GLY A 17 -4.80 28.14 -5.05
C GLY A 17 -4.49 27.38 -3.76
N ASP A 18 -3.22 27.28 -3.37
CA ASP A 18 -2.78 26.49 -2.20
C ASP A 18 -2.50 27.34 -0.95
N ILE A 19 -2.42 28.66 -1.10
CA ILE A 19 -2.31 29.62 0.00
C ILE A 19 -3.42 30.66 -0.20
N ILE A 20 -4.32 30.77 0.77
CA ILE A 20 -5.48 31.64 0.71
C ILE A 20 -5.63 32.42 2.02
N ASP A 21 -6.27 33.60 1.95
CA ASP A 21 -6.84 34.25 3.12
C ASP A 21 -8.26 33.72 3.34
N THR A 22 -8.63 33.46 4.59
CA THR A 22 -9.96 32.95 4.95
C THR A 22 -10.63 33.83 6.00
N THR A 23 -11.94 33.76 6.07
CA THR A 23 -12.78 34.58 6.95
C THR A 23 -13.68 33.68 7.81
N THR A 24 -14.33 34.25 8.83
CA THR A 24 -15.36 33.51 9.57
C THR A 24 -16.46 32.96 8.67
N GLN A 25 -16.79 33.66 7.58
CA GLN A 25 -17.87 33.26 6.66
C GLN A 25 -17.44 32.14 5.71
N THR A 26 -16.18 32.15 5.25
CA THR A 26 -15.69 31.21 4.22
C THR A 26 -15.00 29.98 4.82
N PHE A 27 -14.68 29.98 6.12
CA PHE A 27 -13.97 28.90 6.81
C PHE A 27 -14.57 27.49 6.58
N MET A 28 -15.91 27.38 6.52
CA MET A 28 -16.56 26.11 6.27
C MET A 28 -16.15 25.50 4.92
N ALA A 29 -16.13 26.31 3.86
CA ALA A 29 -15.70 25.86 2.54
C ALA A 29 -14.18 25.72 2.46
N ASP A 30 -13.46 26.77 2.90
CA ASP A 30 -12.00 26.90 2.73
C ASP A 30 -11.21 25.86 3.52
N VAL A 31 -11.70 25.49 4.71
CA VAL A 31 -11.00 24.65 5.68
C VAL A 31 -11.75 23.35 5.93
N ILE A 32 -13.01 23.41 6.38
CA ILE A 32 -13.71 22.20 6.83
C ILE A 32 -14.00 21.26 5.65
N GLU A 33 -14.58 21.76 4.56
CA GLU A 33 -14.89 20.94 3.39
C GLU A 33 -13.62 20.54 2.63
N GLU A 34 -12.68 21.46 2.44
CA GLU A 34 -11.41 21.17 1.76
C GLU A 34 -10.57 20.13 2.52
N SER A 35 -10.61 20.14 3.86
CA SER A 35 -9.86 19.18 4.69
C SER A 35 -10.28 17.71 4.49
N ARG A 36 -11.41 17.45 3.83
CA ARG A 36 -11.84 16.11 3.40
C ARG A 36 -11.11 15.62 2.14
N ARG A 37 -10.43 16.52 1.41
CA ARG A 37 -9.68 16.22 0.19
C ARG A 37 -8.18 16.17 0.44
N ARG A 38 -7.68 17.10 1.25
CA ARG A 38 -6.26 17.24 1.62
C ARG A 38 -6.12 17.99 2.94
N PRO A 39 -5.07 17.78 3.74
CA PRO A 39 -4.87 18.54 4.98
C PRO A 39 -4.87 20.06 4.74
N VAL A 40 -5.53 20.80 5.62
CA VAL A 40 -5.57 22.27 5.61
C VAL A 40 -4.95 22.81 6.88
N LEU A 41 -3.92 23.64 6.75
CA LEU A 41 -3.36 24.41 7.84
C LEU A 41 -4.08 25.74 7.97
N VAL A 42 -4.39 26.14 9.20
CA VAL A 42 -4.93 27.46 9.52
C VAL A 42 -3.89 28.23 10.32
N ASP A 43 -3.34 29.30 9.75
CA ASP A 43 -2.42 30.23 10.41
C ASP A 43 -3.21 31.40 11.00
N PHE A 44 -3.31 31.43 12.33
CA PHE A 44 -3.94 32.52 13.08
C PHE A 44 -2.91 33.60 13.38
N TRP A 45 -3.11 34.77 12.77
CA TRP A 45 -2.15 35.88 12.81
C TRP A 45 -2.83 37.23 13.02
N ALA A 46 -2.03 38.27 13.27
CA ALA A 46 -2.47 39.67 13.28
C ALA A 46 -1.33 40.62 12.84
N PRO A 47 -1.62 41.84 12.33
CA PRO A 47 -0.59 42.75 11.79
C PRO A 47 0.44 43.23 12.83
N TRP A 48 0.03 43.32 14.09
CA TRP A 48 0.86 43.72 15.23
C TRP A 48 1.72 42.58 15.77
N CYS A 49 1.49 41.33 15.34
CA CYS A 49 2.24 40.18 15.79
C CYS A 49 3.62 40.11 15.11
N GLY A 50 4.66 40.55 15.83
CA GLY A 50 6.05 40.47 15.37
C GLY A 50 6.47 39.05 14.96
N PRO A 51 6.32 38.02 15.83
CA PRO A 51 6.72 36.65 15.49
C PRO A 51 5.99 36.05 14.30
N CYS A 52 4.72 36.43 14.05
CA CYS A 52 3.95 35.99 12.89
C CYS A 52 4.61 36.40 11.57
N LYS A 53 5.25 37.58 11.53
CA LYS A 53 5.95 38.07 10.32
C LYS A 53 7.17 37.23 9.96
N THR A 54 7.74 36.50 10.92
CA THR A 54 8.84 35.56 10.67
C THR A 54 8.32 34.17 10.33
N LEU A 55 7.30 33.69 11.04
CA LEU A 55 6.78 32.33 10.85
C LEU A 55 5.97 32.18 9.55
N GLY A 56 5.14 33.17 9.19
CA GLY A 56 4.28 33.11 8.00
C GLY A 56 5.03 32.72 6.71
N PRO A 57 6.12 33.41 6.33
CA PRO A 57 6.91 33.06 5.16
C PRO A 57 7.51 31.64 5.20
N VAL A 58 7.82 31.13 6.40
CA VAL A 58 8.35 29.76 6.58
C VAL A 58 7.26 28.73 6.28
N ILE A 59 6.03 28.95 6.77
CA ILE A 59 4.89 28.07 6.49
C ILE A 59 4.53 28.12 5.00
N GLU A 60 4.44 29.32 4.43
CA GLU A 60 4.13 29.51 3.00
C GLU A 60 5.13 28.76 2.11
N LYS A 61 6.43 28.87 2.41
CA LYS A 61 7.49 28.14 1.69
C LYS A 61 7.33 26.63 1.80
N ALA A 62 7.06 26.11 3.01
CA ALA A 62 6.91 24.67 3.23
C ALA A 62 5.64 24.11 2.56
N VAL A 63 4.54 24.88 2.57
CA VAL A 63 3.29 24.53 1.88
C VAL A 63 3.48 24.56 0.37
N ALA A 64 4.16 25.56 -0.19
CA ALA A 64 4.50 25.59 -1.61
C ALA A 64 5.36 24.37 -2.02
N ALA A 65 6.30 23.94 -1.17
CA ALA A 65 7.11 22.75 -1.39
C ALA A 65 6.29 21.44 -1.38
N SER A 66 5.10 21.44 -0.77
CA SER A 66 4.18 20.29 -0.77
C SER A 66 3.49 20.04 -2.11
N LYS A 67 3.62 20.96 -3.09
CA LYS A 67 3.06 20.83 -4.46
C LYS A 67 1.55 20.53 -4.47
N GLY A 68 0.79 21.24 -3.64
CA GLY A 68 -0.68 21.10 -3.55
C GLY A 68 -1.16 19.91 -2.71
N LYS A 69 -0.28 19.21 -2.00
CA LYS A 69 -0.69 18.17 -1.06
C LYS A 69 -1.25 18.75 0.25
N VAL A 70 -0.88 19.98 0.62
CA VAL A 70 -1.43 20.73 1.75
C VAL A 70 -1.91 22.09 1.26
N ARG A 71 -2.97 22.62 1.88
CA ARG A 71 -3.39 24.02 1.72
C ARG A 71 -3.11 24.82 3.00
N LEU A 72 -2.75 26.09 2.84
CA LEU A 72 -2.67 27.08 3.92
C LEU A 72 -3.83 28.06 3.82
N ALA A 73 -4.56 28.23 4.92
CA ALA A 73 -5.59 29.24 5.10
C ALA A 73 -5.15 30.23 6.19
N LYS A 74 -4.98 31.50 5.84
CA LYS A 74 -4.52 32.54 6.75
C LYS A 74 -5.73 33.27 7.33
N MET A 75 -5.81 33.36 8.65
CA MET A 75 -6.93 34.01 9.34
C MET A 75 -6.42 35.14 10.23
N ASN A 76 -6.77 36.37 9.87
CA ASN A 76 -6.51 37.54 10.71
C ASN A 76 -7.50 37.54 11.89
N ILE A 77 -6.97 37.37 13.11
CA ILE A 77 -7.82 37.28 14.32
C ILE A 77 -8.41 38.62 14.76
N ASP A 78 -7.84 39.77 14.34
CA ASP A 78 -8.41 41.08 14.63
C ASP A 78 -9.75 41.27 13.89
N GLU A 79 -9.83 40.74 12.66
CA GLU A 79 -11.00 40.84 11.79
C GLU A 79 -11.98 39.68 12.01
N HIS A 80 -11.46 38.50 12.36
CA HIS A 80 -12.21 37.25 12.44
C HIS A 80 -11.94 36.46 13.75
N PRO A 81 -12.23 37.02 14.95
CA PRO A 81 -11.83 36.42 16.22
C PRO A 81 -12.60 35.14 16.61
N ALA A 82 -13.78 34.93 16.04
CA ALA A 82 -14.73 33.93 16.52
C ALA A 82 -14.21 32.48 16.44
N ILE A 83 -13.49 32.13 15.37
CA ILE A 83 -12.99 30.75 15.17
C ILE A 83 -11.79 30.47 16.06
N ALA A 84 -10.85 31.40 16.13
CA ALA A 84 -9.69 31.31 17.04
C ALA A 84 -10.15 31.11 18.50
N GLY A 85 -11.18 31.87 18.92
CA GLY A 85 -11.77 31.72 20.26
C GLY A 85 -12.40 30.34 20.50
N ARG A 86 -13.11 29.77 19.52
CA ARG A 86 -13.71 28.43 19.62
C ARG A 86 -12.68 27.31 19.69
N LEU A 87 -11.53 27.48 19.04
CA LEU A 87 -10.41 26.54 19.09
C LEU A 87 -9.51 26.74 20.30
N GLY A 88 -9.83 27.70 21.18
CA GLY A 88 -9.06 27.94 22.39
C GLY A 88 -7.70 28.59 22.14
N VAL A 89 -7.53 29.34 21.05
CA VAL A 89 -6.29 30.08 20.77
C VAL A 89 -6.13 31.21 21.79
N GLN A 90 -5.12 31.10 22.65
CA GLN A 90 -4.84 32.09 23.72
C GLN A 90 -3.71 33.07 23.35
N SER A 91 -2.88 32.73 22.39
CA SER A 91 -1.77 33.55 21.91
C SER A 91 -1.51 33.28 20.43
N ILE A 92 -0.88 34.25 19.75
CA ILE A 92 -0.47 34.13 18.35
C ILE A 92 1.05 34.35 18.21
N PRO A 93 1.70 33.72 17.20
CA PRO A 93 1.12 32.88 16.16
C PRO A 93 0.61 31.54 16.68
N ALA A 94 -0.46 31.03 16.08
CA ALA A 94 -0.97 29.68 16.32
C ALA A 94 -1.34 29.04 14.99
N VAL A 95 -0.96 27.79 14.79
CA VAL A 95 -1.26 27.03 13.58
C VAL A 95 -1.99 25.75 13.95
N TYR A 96 -3.13 25.52 13.32
CA TYR A 96 -3.92 24.29 13.49
C TYR A 96 -4.02 23.53 12.17
N ALA A 97 -3.95 22.22 12.23
CA ALA A 97 -4.16 21.33 11.10
C ALA A 97 -5.56 20.71 11.15
N PHE A 98 -6.25 20.75 10.01
CA PHE A 98 -7.55 20.15 9.82
C PHE A 98 -7.47 19.00 8.82
N VAL A 99 -8.04 17.87 9.19
CA VAL A 99 -8.19 16.67 8.35
C VAL A 99 -9.59 16.13 8.55
N ASN A 100 -10.29 15.79 7.46
CA ASN A 100 -11.66 15.26 7.47
C ASN A 100 -12.65 16.12 8.27
N GLY A 101 -12.48 17.43 8.26
CA GLY A 101 -13.33 18.41 8.94
C GLY A 101 -13.07 18.56 10.43
N GLN A 102 -12.03 17.94 10.98
CA GLN A 102 -11.67 18.00 12.40
C GLN A 102 -10.28 18.61 12.59
N PRO A 103 -10.05 19.40 13.65
CA PRO A 103 -8.70 19.76 14.05
C PRO A 103 -7.99 18.52 14.60
N VAL A 104 -6.86 18.16 14.02
CA VAL A 104 -6.11 16.94 14.38
C VAL A 104 -4.81 17.22 15.11
N ASP A 105 -4.25 18.41 14.95
CA ASP A 105 -2.97 18.80 15.53
C ASP A 105 -2.77 20.33 15.45
N GLY A 106 -1.77 20.85 16.15
CA GLY A 106 -1.41 22.26 16.06
C GLY A 106 -0.20 22.63 16.91
N PHE A 107 0.32 23.82 16.69
CA PHE A 107 1.39 24.40 17.50
C PHE A 107 1.14 25.89 17.76
N MET A 108 1.70 26.38 18.87
CA MET A 108 1.61 27.79 19.27
C MET A 108 3.02 28.36 19.43
N GLY A 109 3.16 29.64 19.08
CA GLY A 109 4.43 30.34 19.06
C GLY A 109 5.22 30.15 17.76
N ALA A 110 6.29 30.92 17.62
CA ALA A 110 7.21 30.77 16.49
C ALA A 110 8.08 29.53 16.68
N VAL A 111 8.12 28.67 15.66
CA VAL A 111 8.91 27.44 15.64
C VAL A 111 9.94 27.46 14.51
N PRO A 112 11.04 26.68 14.58
CA PRO A 112 12.01 26.59 13.49
C PRO A 112 11.42 26.01 12.20
N GLU A 113 12.02 26.33 11.05
CA GLU A 113 11.62 25.78 9.73
C GLU A 113 11.61 24.25 9.69
N SER A 114 12.56 23.60 10.36
CA SER A 114 12.59 22.14 10.48
C SER A 114 11.35 21.59 11.16
N GLN A 115 10.85 22.25 12.20
CA GLN A 115 9.65 21.82 12.91
C GLN A 115 8.39 22.02 12.06
N VAL A 116 8.30 23.12 11.29
CA VAL A 116 7.20 23.33 10.32
C VAL A 116 7.21 22.24 9.26
N LYS A 117 8.39 21.89 8.73
CA LYS A 117 8.55 20.82 7.75
C LYS A 117 8.09 19.47 8.30
N THR A 118 8.58 19.08 9.49
CA THR A 118 8.20 17.83 10.15
C THR A 118 6.69 17.79 10.48
N PHE A 119 6.11 18.92 10.86
CA PHE A 119 4.67 19.04 11.09
C PHE A 119 3.87 18.74 9.81
N ILE A 120 4.23 19.36 8.68
CA ILE A 120 3.59 19.13 7.37
C ILE A 120 3.79 17.69 6.89
N GLU A 121 5.01 17.15 7.06
CA GLU A 121 5.35 15.77 6.72
C GLU A 121 4.45 14.76 7.42
N ARG A 122 4.29 14.90 8.75
CA ARG A 122 3.38 14.07 9.56
C ARG A 122 1.93 14.16 9.09
N LEU A 123 1.46 15.34 8.70
CA LEU A 123 0.08 15.54 8.22
C LEU A 123 -0.17 14.91 6.84
N LEU A 124 0.88 14.82 6.02
CA LEU A 124 0.84 14.15 4.73
C LEU A 124 1.04 12.64 4.81
N GLY A 125 1.20 12.08 6.01
CA GLY A 125 1.58 10.68 6.23
C GLY A 125 3.01 10.34 5.76
N GLY A 126 3.82 11.34 5.38
CA GLY A 126 5.15 11.13 4.78
C GLY A 126 6.22 11.33 5.83
N ALA A 127 6.94 10.33 6.30
CA ALA A 127 7.68 9.37 5.48
C ALA A 127 7.42 7.89 5.82
N VAL A 128 6.34 7.56 6.54
CA VAL A 128 6.08 6.17 6.93
C VAL A 128 5.06 5.53 5.99
N ASP A 129 3.91 6.14 5.72
CA ASP A 129 2.85 5.44 4.98
C ASP A 129 3.10 5.30 3.47
N ALA A 130 3.72 6.31 2.84
CA ALA A 130 4.08 6.26 1.42
C ALA A 130 5.27 5.32 1.16
N ASP A 131 6.26 5.34 2.06
CA ASP A 131 7.41 4.43 1.99
C ASP A 131 6.99 3.00 2.34
N MET A 132 6.10 2.81 3.33
CA MET A 132 5.66 1.46 3.74
C MET A 132 4.84 0.78 2.64
N ALA A 133 3.98 1.51 1.91
CA ALA A 133 3.26 0.93 0.78
C ALA A 133 4.22 0.50 -0.35
N GLU A 134 5.27 1.28 -0.62
CA GLU A 134 6.31 0.96 -1.60
C GLU A 134 7.19 -0.21 -1.13
N ILE A 135 7.57 -0.25 0.14
CA ILE A 135 8.32 -1.34 0.77
C ILE A 135 7.49 -2.63 0.75
N LEU A 136 6.20 -2.58 1.08
CA LEU A 136 5.30 -3.72 0.95
C LEU A 136 5.21 -4.21 -0.50
N ALA A 137 5.12 -3.29 -1.46
CA ALA A 137 5.11 -3.64 -2.88
C ALA A 137 6.45 -4.29 -3.33
N ALA A 138 7.57 -3.82 -2.82
CA ALA A 138 8.89 -4.43 -3.06
C ALA A 138 8.98 -5.85 -2.47
N GLY A 139 8.41 -6.07 -1.28
CA GLY A 139 8.33 -7.40 -0.66
C GLY A 139 7.48 -8.37 -1.49
N GLU A 140 6.33 -7.92 -1.99
CA GLU A 140 5.50 -8.72 -2.91
C GLU A 140 6.23 -9.01 -4.23
N GLN A 141 6.98 -8.04 -4.77
CA GLN A 141 7.77 -8.26 -5.98
C GLN A 141 8.88 -9.29 -5.76
N ALA A 142 9.57 -9.26 -4.61
CA ALA A 142 10.57 -10.26 -4.25
C ALA A 142 9.96 -11.67 -4.15
N LEU A 143 8.74 -11.81 -3.60
CA LEU A 143 8.00 -13.08 -3.62
C LEU A 143 7.73 -13.56 -5.05
N VAL A 144 7.34 -12.65 -5.95
CA VAL A 144 7.09 -12.97 -7.36
C VAL A 144 8.34 -13.50 -8.04
N GLU A 145 9.48 -12.86 -7.80
CA GLU A 145 10.78 -13.19 -8.37
C GLU A 145 11.42 -14.45 -7.77
N GLY A 146 10.89 -14.95 -6.65
CA GLY A 146 11.43 -16.12 -5.96
C GLY A 146 12.55 -15.78 -4.96
N ASP A 147 12.76 -14.49 -4.64
CA ASP A 147 13.73 -14.04 -3.64
C ASP A 147 13.13 -14.12 -2.23
N ALA A 148 13.10 -15.35 -1.68
CA ALA A 148 12.62 -15.59 -0.32
C ALA A 148 13.41 -14.79 0.75
N PRO A 149 14.75 -14.77 0.76
CA PRO A 149 15.50 -13.98 1.74
C PRO A 149 15.19 -12.49 1.68
N GLY A 150 15.18 -11.89 0.48
CA GLY A 150 14.88 -10.47 0.31
C GLY A 150 13.45 -10.13 0.71
N ALA A 151 12.47 -10.95 0.33
CA ALA A 151 11.09 -10.78 0.75
C ALA A 151 10.94 -10.83 2.28
N ALA A 152 11.58 -11.81 2.93
CA ALA A 152 11.52 -11.95 4.38
C ALA A 152 12.12 -10.75 5.12
N GLU A 153 13.26 -10.23 4.65
CA GLU A 153 13.91 -9.03 5.22
C GLU A 153 13.00 -7.81 5.11
N ILE A 154 12.41 -7.59 3.93
CA ILE A 154 11.49 -6.47 3.67
C ILE A 154 10.28 -6.53 4.59
N PHE A 155 9.58 -7.67 4.66
CA PHE A 155 8.40 -7.80 5.51
C PHE A 155 8.73 -7.73 7.00
N ALA A 156 9.88 -8.27 7.42
CA ALA A 156 10.36 -8.11 8.79
C ALA A 156 10.64 -6.65 9.13
N HIS A 157 11.19 -5.86 8.20
CA HIS A 157 11.39 -4.42 8.40
C HIS A 157 10.06 -3.69 8.62
N VAL A 158 9.03 -4.01 7.82
CA VAL A 158 7.69 -3.43 8.00
C VAL A 158 7.13 -3.79 9.38
N LEU A 159 7.22 -5.06 9.80
CA LEU A 159 6.72 -5.52 11.09
C LEU A 159 7.45 -4.92 12.30
N GLN A 160 8.72 -4.49 12.14
CA GLN A 160 9.43 -3.76 13.20
C GLN A 160 8.82 -2.39 13.47
N GLN A 161 8.29 -1.73 12.44
CA GLN A 161 7.66 -0.41 12.55
C GLN A 161 6.16 -0.52 12.83
N GLU A 162 5.50 -1.50 12.20
CA GLU A 162 4.07 -1.76 12.29
C GLU A 162 3.80 -3.24 12.65
N PRO A 163 3.89 -3.61 13.93
CA PRO A 163 3.74 -5.00 14.37
C PRO A 163 2.39 -5.65 14.00
N ASP A 164 1.34 -4.82 13.85
CA ASP A 164 -0.02 -5.26 13.51
C ASP A 164 -0.30 -5.25 11.99
N ASN A 165 0.71 -5.03 11.15
CA ASN A 165 0.53 -5.00 9.70
C ASN A 165 0.33 -6.43 9.13
N LEU A 166 -0.93 -6.81 8.94
CA LEU A 166 -1.31 -8.15 8.47
C LEU A 166 -0.79 -8.47 7.06
N LYS A 167 -0.57 -7.46 6.20
CA LYS A 167 0.01 -7.67 4.87
C LYS A 167 1.48 -8.09 4.99
N ALA A 168 2.26 -7.38 5.79
CA ALA A 168 3.64 -7.75 6.05
C ALA A 168 3.74 -9.10 6.76
N PHE A 169 2.84 -9.37 7.71
CA PHE A 169 2.77 -10.66 8.39
C PHE A 169 2.52 -11.82 7.41
N GLY A 170 1.47 -11.70 6.58
CA GLY A 170 1.16 -12.72 5.57
C GLY A 170 2.28 -12.87 4.53
N GLY A 171 2.89 -11.75 4.13
CA GLY A 171 4.05 -11.74 3.24
C GLY A 171 5.26 -12.48 3.82
N LEU A 172 5.58 -12.27 5.11
CA LEU A 172 6.68 -12.95 5.80
C LEU A 172 6.46 -14.48 5.84
N VAL A 173 5.25 -14.92 6.15
CA VAL A 173 4.90 -16.35 6.11
C VAL A 173 5.09 -16.91 4.70
N ARG A 174 4.61 -16.21 3.67
CA ARG A 174 4.78 -16.62 2.27
C ARG A 174 6.27 -16.68 1.87
N ALA A 175 7.10 -15.77 2.38
CA ALA A 175 8.55 -15.80 2.16
C ALA A 175 9.21 -17.01 2.83
N GLN A 176 8.81 -17.35 4.06
CA GLN A 176 9.26 -18.56 4.76
C GLN A 176 8.88 -19.83 4.00
N VAL A 177 7.64 -19.91 3.49
CA VAL A 177 7.17 -21.02 2.65
C VAL A 177 8.00 -21.14 1.38
N LEU A 178 8.22 -20.02 0.67
CA LEU A 178 9.04 -19.98 -0.55
C LEU A 178 10.49 -20.43 -0.28
N GLY A 179 11.03 -20.11 0.89
CA GLY A 179 12.35 -20.57 1.35
C GLY A 179 12.38 -22.02 1.89
N GLY A 180 11.25 -22.73 1.91
CA GLY A 180 11.14 -24.10 2.42
C GLY A 180 11.07 -24.23 3.95
N ALA A 181 10.96 -23.12 4.69
CA ALA A 181 10.90 -23.09 6.15
C ALA A 181 9.47 -23.32 6.67
N LEU A 182 8.86 -24.47 6.33
CA LEU A 182 7.43 -24.74 6.57
C LEU A 182 7.04 -24.75 8.05
N GLU A 183 7.88 -25.34 8.91
CA GLU A 183 7.66 -25.34 10.36
C GLU A 183 7.67 -23.91 10.95
N GLN A 184 8.55 -23.05 10.43
CA GLN A 184 8.61 -21.65 10.85
C GLN A 184 7.39 -20.86 10.35
N ALA A 185 6.94 -21.11 9.12
CA ALA A 185 5.73 -20.54 8.56
C ALA A 185 4.49 -20.92 9.37
N ARG A 186 4.38 -22.19 9.76
CA ARG A 186 3.33 -22.69 10.65
C ARG A 186 3.35 -22.00 12.01
N ALA A 187 4.50 -22.01 12.68
CA ALA A 187 4.66 -21.34 13.97
C ALA A 187 4.34 -19.84 13.90
N THR A 188 4.67 -19.19 12.78
CA THR A 188 4.32 -17.78 12.56
C THR A 188 2.81 -17.62 12.44
N LEU A 189 2.13 -18.43 11.62
CA LEU A 189 0.66 -18.40 11.48
C LEU A 189 -0.10 -18.67 12.79
N ASP A 190 0.47 -19.45 13.71
CA ASP A 190 -0.11 -19.69 15.03
C ASP A 190 -0.16 -18.43 15.92
N MET A 191 0.60 -17.38 15.56
CA MET A 191 0.60 -16.09 16.26
C MET A 191 -0.47 -15.11 15.75
N VAL A 192 -1.26 -15.47 14.73
CA VAL A 192 -2.30 -14.59 14.18
C VAL A 192 -3.29 -14.22 15.29
N PRO A 193 -3.53 -12.91 15.54
CA PRO A 193 -4.48 -12.49 16.56
C PRO A 193 -5.90 -12.98 16.28
N ALA A 194 -6.62 -13.32 17.36
CA ALA A 194 -8.02 -13.73 17.26
C ALA A 194 -8.87 -12.66 16.55
N GLY A 195 -9.73 -13.10 15.63
CA GLY A 195 -10.57 -12.23 14.81
C GLY A 195 -9.90 -11.68 13.54
N LYS A 196 -8.63 -12.00 13.27
CA LYS A 196 -7.91 -11.65 12.04
C LYS A 196 -7.74 -12.82 11.07
N GLU A 197 -8.36 -13.96 11.36
CA GLU A 197 -8.13 -15.21 10.64
C GLU A 197 -8.58 -15.16 9.18
N ASN A 198 -9.62 -14.37 8.90
CA ASN A 198 -10.20 -14.23 7.56
C ASN A 198 -9.63 -13.04 6.78
N ASP A 199 -8.59 -12.38 7.29
CA ASP A 199 -7.89 -11.36 6.51
C ASP A 199 -7.30 -11.97 5.23
N SER A 200 -7.32 -11.23 4.13
CA SER A 200 -6.90 -11.77 2.83
C SER A 200 -5.41 -12.11 2.77
N ALA A 201 -4.55 -11.35 3.46
CA ALA A 201 -3.12 -11.65 3.50
C ALA A 201 -2.84 -12.91 4.33
N ILE A 202 -3.59 -13.11 5.41
CA ILE A 202 -3.47 -14.29 6.25
C ILE A 202 -4.04 -15.54 5.55
N SER A 203 -5.15 -15.40 4.84
CA SER A 203 -5.74 -16.50 4.06
C SER A 203 -4.79 -16.94 2.93
N ALA A 204 -4.18 -15.97 2.22
CA ALA A 204 -3.15 -16.25 1.22
C ALA A 204 -1.92 -16.97 1.82
N ALA A 205 -1.47 -16.54 3.01
CA ALA A 205 -0.35 -17.17 3.70
C ALA A 205 -0.67 -18.63 4.13
N ARG A 206 -1.88 -18.88 4.63
CA ARG A 206 -2.36 -20.24 4.93
C ARG A 206 -2.41 -21.11 3.69
N ALA A 207 -3.00 -20.61 2.61
CA ALA A 207 -3.07 -21.32 1.34
C ALA A 207 -1.66 -21.66 0.82
N ALA A 208 -0.70 -20.73 0.92
CA ALA A 208 0.68 -20.98 0.52
C ALA A 208 1.34 -22.11 1.33
N LEU A 209 1.16 -22.13 2.66
CA LEU A 209 1.68 -23.20 3.51
C LEU A 209 1.06 -24.56 3.15
N GLU A 210 -0.27 -24.61 3.02
CA GLU A 210 -0.99 -25.84 2.68
C GLU A 210 -0.52 -26.43 1.34
N LEU A 211 -0.33 -25.58 0.32
CA LEU A 211 0.19 -25.98 -0.98
C LEU A 211 1.60 -26.56 -0.90
N ALA A 212 2.47 -25.95 -0.10
CA ALA A 212 3.84 -26.42 0.08
C ALA A 212 3.87 -27.77 0.80
N GLU A 213 2.97 -28.00 1.75
CA GLU A 213 2.84 -29.28 2.47
C GLU A 213 2.29 -30.38 1.57
N GLN A 214 1.27 -30.07 0.77
CA GLN A 214 0.79 -30.98 -0.26
C GLN A 214 1.94 -31.39 -1.20
N ALA A 215 2.71 -30.43 -1.71
CA ALA A 215 3.83 -30.72 -2.60
C ALA A 215 4.97 -31.50 -1.93
N ALA A 216 5.27 -31.24 -0.65
CA ALA A 216 6.27 -31.98 0.11
C ALA A 216 5.91 -33.47 0.25
N SER A 217 4.62 -33.81 0.21
CA SER A 217 4.14 -35.21 0.27
C SER A 217 4.34 -36.00 -1.04
N LEU A 218 4.58 -35.33 -2.18
CA LEU A 218 4.60 -35.96 -3.52
C LEU A 218 5.93 -36.61 -3.91
N GLY A 219 7.00 -36.41 -3.14
CA GLY A 219 8.32 -36.96 -3.44
C GLY A 219 9.00 -36.32 -4.66
N GLU A 220 9.69 -37.12 -5.47
CA GLU A 220 10.45 -36.63 -6.62
C GLU A 220 9.55 -36.26 -7.82
N ILE A 221 9.93 -35.21 -8.56
CA ILE A 221 9.15 -34.72 -9.70
C ILE A 221 9.35 -35.54 -10.98
N ALA A 222 10.54 -36.12 -11.20
CA ALA A 222 10.88 -36.81 -12.44
C ALA A 222 9.95 -38.01 -12.76
N PRO A 223 9.52 -38.83 -11.78
CA PRO A 223 8.50 -39.86 -12.01
C PRO A 223 7.17 -39.30 -12.49
N LEU A 224 6.74 -38.15 -11.96
CA LEU A 224 5.49 -37.48 -12.36
C LEU A 224 5.57 -36.96 -13.79
N GLU A 225 6.70 -36.36 -14.18
CA GLU A 225 6.95 -35.92 -15.55
C GLU A 225 6.92 -37.11 -16.53
N ALA A 226 7.56 -38.23 -16.18
CA ALA A 226 7.56 -39.44 -16.98
C ALA A 226 6.15 -40.04 -17.13
N ALA A 227 5.36 -40.07 -16.05
CA ALA A 227 3.98 -40.55 -16.06
C ALA A 227 3.10 -39.71 -17.01
N VAL A 228 3.15 -38.38 -16.90
CA VAL A 228 2.38 -37.47 -17.77
C VAL A 228 2.84 -37.53 -19.23
N ALA A 229 4.12 -37.78 -19.49
CA ALA A 229 4.64 -37.97 -20.84
C ALA A 229 4.18 -39.29 -21.46
N ALA A 230 4.13 -40.37 -20.68
CA ALA A 230 3.67 -41.69 -21.11
C ALA A 230 2.16 -41.73 -21.32
N ASP A 231 1.39 -41.13 -20.41
CA ASP A 231 -0.05 -40.98 -20.54
C ASP A 231 -0.46 -39.51 -20.31
N PRO A 232 -0.63 -38.74 -21.39
CA PRO A 232 -1.12 -37.37 -21.27
C PRO A 232 -2.49 -37.26 -20.61
N SER A 233 -3.31 -38.32 -20.53
CA SER A 233 -4.64 -38.28 -19.90
C SER A 233 -4.62 -38.65 -18.41
N ASP A 234 -3.46 -38.97 -17.85
CA ASP A 234 -3.32 -39.20 -16.41
C ASP A 234 -3.53 -37.88 -15.65
N HIS A 235 -4.77 -37.64 -15.22
CA HIS A 235 -5.16 -36.43 -14.50
C HIS A 235 -4.56 -36.37 -13.10
N GLN A 236 -4.37 -37.50 -12.43
CA GLN A 236 -3.76 -37.53 -11.10
C GLN A 236 -2.28 -37.14 -11.18
N ALA A 237 -1.52 -37.75 -12.10
CA ALA A 237 -0.11 -37.40 -12.29
C ALA A 237 0.07 -35.93 -12.71
N ARG A 238 -0.86 -35.38 -13.52
CA ARG A 238 -0.86 -33.94 -13.86
C ARG A 238 -1.14 -33.04 -12.67
N PHE A 239 -2.07 -33.44 -11.82
CA PHE A 239 -2.42 -32.69 -10.62
C PHE A 239 -1.23 -32.61 -9.67
N ASP A 240 -0.61 -33.76 -9.41
CA ASP A 240 0.58 -33.88 -8.56
C ASP A 240 1.77 -33.12 -9.17
N LEU A 241 1.98 -33.24 -10.48
CA LEU A 241 3.00 -32.47 -11.19
C LEU A 241 2.77 -30.96 -11.10
N ALA A 242 1.51 -30.50 -11.12
CA ALA A 242 1.19 -29.09 -10.94
C ALA A 242 1.57 -28.57 -9.54
N LEU A 243 1.25 -29.35 -8.48
CA LEU A 243 1.67 -29.03 -7.12
C LEU A 243 3.20 -28.98 -6.99
N ALA A 244 3.88 -29.96 -7.57
CA ALA A 244 5.34 -30.05 -7.58
C ALA A 244 6.00 -28.86 -8.32
N TYR A 245 5.42 -28.39 -9.42
CA TYR A 245 5.89 -27.19 -10.12
C TYR A 245 5.60 -25.91 -9.35
N ASN A 246 4.43 -25.80 -8.71
CA ASN A 246 4.11 -24.63 -7.88
C ASN A 246 5.12 -24.48 -6.73
N ALA A 247 5.46 -25.57 -6.03
CA ALA A 247 6.44 -25.55 -4.95
C ALA A 247 7.86 -25.14 -5.39
N ARG A 248 8.17 -25.26 -6.69
CA ARG A 248 9.44 -24.82 -7.30
C ARG A 248 9.34 -23.42 -7.92
N ASN A 249 8.28 -22.67 -7.58
CA ASN A 249 7.93 -21.37 -8.16
C ASN A 249 7.75 -21.39 -9.70
N GLN A 250 7.53 -22.56 -10.32
CA GLN A 250 7.27 -22.73 -11.75
C GLN A 250 5.77 -22.62 -12.05
N ARG A 251 5.19 -21.46 -11.70
CA ARG A 251 3.75 -21.24 -11.63
C ARG A 251 3.02 -21.33 -12.97
N ASP A 252 3.66 -20.93 -14.06
CA ASP A 252 3.10 -21.11 -15.41
C ASP A 252 2.90 -22.58 -15.78
N LEU A 253 3.90 -23.44 -15.49
CA LEU A 253 3.80 -24.87 -15.73
C LEU A 253 2.72 -25.49 -14.83
N ALA A 254 2.70 -25.10 -13.55
CA ALA A 254 1.68 -25.55 -12.61
C ALA A 254 0.25 -25.26 -13.11
N LEU A 255 -0.02 -24.02 -13.55
CA LEU A 255 -1.30 -23.66 -14.14
C LEU A 255 -1.61 -24.45 -15.40
N GLN A 256 -0.63 -24.62 -16.29
CA GLN A 256 -0.84 -25.33 -17.55
C GLN A 256 -1.36 -26.76 -17.31
N HIS A 257 -0.76 -27.50 -16.37
CA HIS A 257 -1.18 -28.86 -16.07
C HIS A 257 -2.62 -28.94 -15.54
N LEU A 258 -3.01 -28.07 -14.60
CA LEU A 258 -4.38 -28.05 -14.08
C LEU A 258 -5.40 -27.58 -15.12
N LEU A 259 -5.06 -26.56 -15.92
CA LEU A 259 -5.93 -26.08 -17.00
C LEU A 259 -6.14 -27.17 -18.06
N ASP A 260 -5.13 -28.01 -18.32
CA ASP A 260 -5.26 -29.15 -19.23
C ASP A 260 -6.18 -30.25 -18.67
N ILE A 261 -6.21 -30.46 -17.35
CA ILE A 261 -7.22 -31.33 -16.72
C ILE A 261 -8.61 -30.72 -16.96
N VAL A 262 -8.82 -29.44 -16.61
CA VAL A 262 -10.13 -28.78 -16.75
C VAL A 262 -10.64 -28.77 -18.20
N LYS A 263 -9.75 -28.64 -19.19
CA LYS A 263 -10.13 -28.73 -20.63
C LYS A 263 -10.63 -30.11 -21.03
N ARG A 264 -10.08 -31.17 -20.44
CA ARG A 264 -10.37 -32.57 -20.82
C ARG A 264 -11.52 -33.15 -20.01
N ASP A 265 -11.51 -32.92 -18.70
CA ASP A 265 -12.54 -33.36 -17.78
C ASP A 265 -12.75 -32.29 -16.70
N ARG A 266 -13.81 -31.50 -16.87
CA ARG A 266 -14.16 -30.40 -15.94
C ARG A 266 -14.58 -30.92 -14.55
N ALA A 267 -15.15 -32.13 -14.49
CA ALA A 267 -15.72 -32.70 -13.27
C ALA A 267 -14.76 -33.64 -12.53
N TRP A 268 -13.58 -33.89 -13.10
CA TRP A 268 -12.57 -34.78 -12.53
C TRP A 268 -12.34 -34.49 -11.04
N ASN A 269 -12.41 -35.55 -10.24
CA ASN A 269 -12.21 -35.52 -8.79
C ASN A 269 -13.03 -34.41 -8.08
N GLU A 270 -14.34 -34.35 -8.37
CA GLU A 270 -15.26 -33.34 -7.81
C GLU A 270 -14.81 -31.90 -8.07
N ASP A 271 -14.47 -31.60 -9.33
CA ASP A 271 -13.88 -30.33 -9.76
C ASP A 271 -12.49 -30.05 -9.14
N GLY A 272 -11.74 -31.09 -8.76
CA GLY A 272 -10.48 -30.99 -8.03
C GLY A 272 -9.48 -30.06 -8.69
N ALA A 273 -9.28 -30.16 -10.01
CA ALA A 273 -8.37 -29.27 -10.74
C ALA A 273 -8.81 -27.80 -10.69
N ARG A 274 -10.12 -27.51 -10.76
CA ARG A 274 -10.63 -26.13 -10.66
C ARG A 274 -10.43 -25.58 -9.25
N LYS A 275 -10.74 -26.37 -8.22
CA LYS A 275 -10.52 -25.99 -6.81
C LYS A 275 -9.04 -25.70 -6.55
N GLN A 276 -8.14 -26.54 -7.08
CA GLN A 276 -6.70 -26.35 -6.95
C GLN A 276 -6.19 -25.07 -7.63
N ILE A 277 -6.70 -24.74 -8.82
CA ILE A 277 -6.39 -23.46 -9.48
C ILE A 277 -6.84 -22.27 -8.63
N VAL A 278 -8.00 -22.36 -7.98
CA VAL A 278 -8.48 -21.29 -7.08
C VAL A 278 -7.59 -21.17 -5.85
N GLN A 279 -7.15 -22.28 -5.25
CA GLN A 279 -6.20 -22.27 -4.13
C GLN A 279 -4.85 -21.65 -4.53
N PHE A 280 -4.35 -21.94 -5.74
CA PHE A 280 -3.18 -21.25 -6.30
C PHE A 280 -3.39 -19.72 -6.35
N PHE A 281 -4.53 -19.26 -6.86
CA PHE A 281 -4.83 -17.83 -6.94
C PHE A 281 -4.94 -17.15 -5.57
N GLU A 282 -5.45 -17.87 -4.58
CA GLU A 282 -5.50 -17.39 -3.20
C GLU A 282 -4.09 -17.24 -2.62
N ALA A 283 -3.24 -18.27 -2.75
CA ALA A 283 -1.87 -18.27 -2.26
C ALA A 283 -0.96 -17.23 -2.93
N TRP A 284 -1.15 -16.99 -4.23
CA TRP A 284 -0.36 -15.99 -4.98
C TRP A 284 -0.91 -14.58 -4.80
N GLY A 285 -2.19 -14.45 -4.48
CA GLY A 285 -2.86 -13.16 -4.33
C GLY A 285 -3.47 -12.64 -5.64
N PRO A 286 -4.38 -11.66 -5.54
CA PRO A 286 -5.24 -11.22 -6.65
C PRO A 286 -4.51 -10.39 -7.72
N THR A 287 -3.39 -9.76 -7.36
CA THR A 287 -2.59 -8.90 -8.25
C THR A 287 -1.41 -9.62 -8.89
N ASP A 288 -1.16 -10.87 -8.51
CA ASP A 288 -0.07 -11.65 -9.08
C ASP A 288 -0.26 -11.87 -10.59
N PRO A 289 0.79 -11.70 -11.42
CA PRO A 289 0.68 -11.86 -12.87
C PRO A 289 0.15 -13.24 -13.31
N HIS A 290 0.52 -14.31 -12.60
CA HIS A 290 0.05 -15.68 -12.89
C HIS A 290 -1.40 -15.86 -12.46
N THR A 291 -1.83 -15.26 -11.35
CA THR A 291 -3.25 -15.22 -10.97
C THR A 291 -4.09 -14.53 -12.03
N VAL A 292 -3.68 -13.34 -12.47
CA VAL A 292 -4.40 -12.56 -13.48
C VAL A 292 -4.49 -13.34 -14.81
N SER A 293 -3.36 -13.86 -15.28
CA SER A 293 -3.28 -14.65 -16.51
C SER A 293 -4.10 -15.95 -16.41
N GLY A 294 -3.98 -16.66 -15.29
CA GLY A 294 -4.67 -17.92 -15.02
C GLY A 294 -6.18 -17.76 -14.95
N ARG A 295 -6.70 -16.73 -14.26
CA ARG A 295 -8.14 -16.43 -14.20
C ARG A 295 -8.73 -16.23 -15.59
N ARG A 296 -8.03 -15.46 -16.45
CA ARG A 296 -8.44 -15.26 -17.85
C ARG A 296 -8.48 -16.59 -18.62
N LYS A 297 -7.42 -17.40 -18.54
CA LYS A 297 -7.34 -18.71 -19.22
C LYS A 297 -8.44 -19.67 -18.74
N LEU A 298 -8.65 -19.76 -17.43
CA LEU A 298 -9.70 -20.61 -16.83
C LEU A 298 -11.09 -20.17 -17.29
N SER A 299 -11.37 -18.86 -17.27
CA SER A 299 -12.64 -18.32 -17.76
C SER A 299 -12.87 -18.69 -19.22
N THR A 300 -11.87 -18.55 -20.09
CA THR A 300 -12.00 -18.96 -21.50
C THR A 300 -12.36 -20.44 -21.63
N ILE A 301 -11.74 -21.33 -20.86
CA ILE A 301 -12.00 -22.77 -20.91
C ILE A 301 -13.40 -23.14 -20.41
N LEU A 302 -13.92 -22.44 -19.39
CA LEU A 302 -15.22 -22.75 -18.79
C LEU A 302 -16.40 -22.29 -19.65
N PHE A 303 -16.21 -21.21 -20.42
CA PHE A 303 -17.27 -20.59 -21.22
C PHE A 303 -17.09 -20.76 -22.74
N SER A 304 -16.06 -21.49 -23.17
CA SER A 304 -15.98 -22.09 -24.51
C SER A 304 -16.79 -23.37 -24.59
#